data_AF-A0A2H3RTV1-F1
#
_entry.id   AF-A0A2H3RTV1-F1
#
_cell.length_a   1.000
_cell.length_b   1.000
_cell.length_c   1.000
_cell.angle_alpha   90.00
_cell.angle_beta   90.00
_cell.angle_gamma   90.00
#
_symmetry.space_group_name_H-M   'P 1'
#
loop_
_entity.id
_entity.type
_entity.pdbx_description
1 polymer ?
#
loop_
_entity_poly.entity_id
_entity_poly.type
_entity_poly.pdbx_seq_one_letter_code
_entity_poly.pdbx_strand_id
1 'polypeptide(L)'
;MTSRTPTSKNEPIVIVGAGVFGLSTALELKKRGYQYVTVLDRYLPPVIDGSSVDISRVIRVEYADPFYGKMATEALDGWTGQYSQHYHQSGFVMLTDAGGNSFVEQSKESNKTLGGTLEEYENAHDIRKQFPAVQSQLDGKKAYFNKTGGWADAESSIQQLATECSLAGVSFITGPRGRALSLRYSDKKVTGVNVAEGDTIPAAQVIIATGAWSNRLLPISHASSGSGQPVGFIRLTPHEAERLKDMPVIINLSTGVFVFPPTPKTHILKIARHGYGWATEVEVKDPLGQTRMVSSPKRDENNATTNYLPADALQALREGLQDLVPEVADREWLRTRLCWYSDTPEGDFIVDHHPVREGLFLATGGAGHAFKFLPVLGRYVVDCFENKAPKELRHKWRLRAPTGQDMVKQGDGSRGGPPLRKLTRAEQSKL
;
A
#
# COMPACT_ATOMS: atom_id res chain seq x y z
N MET A 1 -19.64 14.19 -20.96
CA MET A 1 -18.21 14.35 -20.65
C MET A 1 -17.76 15.64 -21.30
N THR A 2 -17.58 16.71 -20.53
CA THR A 2 -16.98 17.94 -21.06
C THR A 2 -15.54 17.65 -21.44
N SER A 3 -15.15 17.99 -22.67
CA SER A 3 -13.77 17.93 -23.14
C SER A 3 -12.90 18.75 -22.19
N ARG A 4 -12.08 18.10 -21.37
CA ARG A 4 -11.10 18.77 -20.52
C ARG A 4 -9.87 19.08 -21.37
N THR A 5 -9.44 20.33 -21.37
CA THR A 5 -8.18 20.73 -22.04
C THR A 5 -7.02 19.98 -21.38
N PRO A 6 -6.15 19.30 -22.16
CA PRO A 6 -4.96 18.67 -21.61
C PRO A 6 -4.09 19.68 -20.87
N THR A 7 -3.56 19.31 -19.71
CA THR A 7 -2.59 20.13 -18.97
C THR A 7 -1.35 20.36 -19.81
N SER A 8 -0.93 21.62 -19.95
CA SER A 8 0.28 21.95 -20.70
C SER A 8 1.51 21.38 -19.99
N LYS A 9 2.51 20.92 -20.76
CA LYS A 9 3.78 20.41 -20.22
C LYS A 9 4.58 21.47 -19.46
N ASN A 10 4.28 22.75 -19.71
CA ASN A 10 4.93 23.91 -19.09
C ASN A 10 4.10 24.52 -17.94
N GLU A 11 2.99 23.90 -17.55
CA GLU A 11 2.20 24.33 -16.40
C GLU A 11 2.70 23.68 -15.10
N PRO A 12 2.63 24.38 -13.95
CA PRO A 12 3.06 23.84 -12.67
C PRO A 12 2.13 22.75 -12.15
N ILE A 13 2.70 21.59 -11.81
CA ILE A 13 2.04 20.46 -11.18
C ILE A 13 2.57 20.30 -9.76
N VAL A 14 1.65 20.26 -8.80
CA VAL A 14 1.94 19.94 -7.40
C VAL A 14 1.38 18.57 -7.06
N ILE A 15 2.22 17.69 -6.53
CA ILE A 15 1.85 16.36 -6.04
C ILE A 15 1.93 16.39 -4.51
N VAL A 16 0.84 16.05 -3.83
CA VAL A 16 0.80 15.98 -2.37
C VAL A 16 0.94 14.53 -1.94
N GLY A 17 2.04 14.21 -1.25
CA GLY A 17 2.42 12.86 -0.82
C GLY A 17 3.65 12.34 -1.57
N ALA A 18 4.73 12.06 -0.85
CA ALA A 18 5.99 11.51 -1.36
C ALA A 18 6.12 9.99 -1.10
N GLY A 19 5.00 9.26 -1.15
CA GLY A 19 4.96 7.80 -1.15
C GLY A 19 5.04 7.20 -2.56
N VAL A 20 4.82 5.89 -2.70
CA VAL A 20 4.94 5.16 -3.97
C VAL A 20 4.10 5.77 -5.11
N PHE A 21 2.86 6.18 -4.86
CA PHE A 21 2.03 6.83 -5.89
C PHE A 21 2.62 8.17 -6.31
N GLY A 22 2.96 9.03 -5.34
CA GLY A 22 3.42 10.39 -5.65
C GLY A 22 4.77 10.40 -6.35
N LEU A 23 5.74 9.64 -5.85
CA LEU A 23 7.08 9.58 -6.45
C LEU A 23 7.06 8.94 -7.84
N SER A 24 6.36 7.80 -8.02
CA SER A 24 6.30 7.15 -9.33
C SER A 24 5.58 8.02 -10.37
N THR A 25 4.54 8.74 -9.95
CA THR A 25 3.85 9.74 -10.79
C THR A 25 4.78 10.90 -11.15
N ALA A 26 5.52 11.45 -10.17
CA ALA A 26 6.44 12.55 -10.39
C ALA A 26 7.52 12.19 -11.43
N LEU A 27 8.15 11.03 -11.25
CA LEU A 27 9.19 10.53 -12.16
C LEU A 27 8.63 10.34 -13.57
N GLU A 28 7.47 9.70 -13.70
CA GLU A 28 6.85 9.46 -15.00
C GLU A 28 6.44 10.78 -15.70
N LEU A 29 5.91 11.76 -14.96
CA LEU A 29 5.63 13.10 -15.52
C LEU A 29 6.91 13.75 -16.07
N LYS A 30 8.02 13.69 -15.33
CA LYS A 30 9.31 14.22 -15.82
C LYS A 30 9.78 13.47 -17.08
N LYS A 31 9.70 12.13 -17.10
CA LYS A 31 10.01 11.31 -18.29
C LYS A 31 9.18 11.69 -19.52
N ARG A 32 7.93 12.12 -19.31
CA ARG A 32 7.02 12.59 -20.38
C ARG A 32 7.11 14.08 -20.68
N GLY A 33 8.15 14.76 -20.22
CA GLY A 33 8.48 16.14 -20.58
C GLY A 33 7.73 17.23 -19.80
N TYR A 34 7.05 16.91 -18.69
CA TYR A 34 6.52 17.96 -17.81
C TYR A 34 7.68 18.70 -17.13
N GLN A 35 7.68 20.03 -17.22
CA GLN A 35 8.82 20.84 -16.79
C GLN A 35 8.80 21.11 -15.29
N TYR A 36 7.65 21.51 -14.74
CA TYR A 36 7.52 22.02 -13.38
C TYR A 36 6.71 21.07 -12.49
N VAL A 37 7.39 20.06 -11.93
CA VAL A 37 6.78 19.07 -11.02
C VAL A 37 7.36 19.24 -9.62
N THR A 38 6.49 19.54 -8.65
CA THR A 38 6.85 19.68 -7.24
C THR A 38 6.11 18.65 -6.39
N VAL A 39 6.83 17.95 -5.52
CA VAL A 39 6.26 17.01 -4.53
C VAL A 39 6.29 17.66 -3.14
N LEU A 40 5.14 17.68 -2.48
CA LEU A 40 4.97 18.15 -1.10
C LEU A 40 4.79 16.97 -0.17
N ASP A 41 5.52 16.92 0.94
CA ASP A 41 5.25 15.97 2.02
C ASP A 41 5.64 16.55 3.39
N ARG A 42 5.17 15.92 4.47
CA ARG A 42 5.53 16.24 5.85
C ARG A 42 6.97 15.86 6.16
N TYR A 43 7.51 14.87 5.45
CA TYR A 43 8.86 14.36 5.62
C TYR A 43 9.61 14.31 4.29
N LEU A 44 10.95 14.30 4.34
CA LEU A 44 11.75 13.96 3.17
C LEU A 44 11.49 12.48 2.81
N PRO A 45 11.27 12.13 1.51
CA PRO A 45 11.19 10.72 1.14
C PRO A 45 12.54 10.02 1.38
N PRO A 46 12.53 8.76 1.87
CA PRO A 46 11.39 7.93 2.23
C PRO A 46 10.57 8.46 3.42
N VAL A 47 9.25 8.59 3.22
CA VAL A 47 8.32 9.10 4.24
C VAL A 47 8.11 8.02 5.31
N ILE A 48 8.71 8.23 6.48
CA ILE A 48 8.87 7.23 7.54
C ILE A 48 7.58 6.52 8.00
N ASP A 49 6.44 7.21 7.95
CA ASP A 49 5.12 6.64 8.30
C ASP A 49 4.22 6.33 7.10
N GLY A 50 4.75 6.50 5.88
CA GLY A 50 4.11 6.08 4.66
C GLY A 50 4.07 4.56 4.55
N SER A 51 2.95 4.00 4.08
CA SER A 51 2.82 2.55 3.91
C SER A 51 3.80 1.96 2.89
N SER A 52 4.34 2.76 1.97
CA SER A 52 5.39 2.31 1.06
C SER A 52 6.77 2.15 1.73
N VAL A 53 6.96 2.60 2.97
CA VAL A 53 8.23 2.53 3.69
C VAL A 53 8.15 1.48 4.79
N ASP A 54 8.99 0.45 4.65
CA ASP A 54 9.12 -0.65 5.61
C ASP A 54 10.36 -1.48 5.28
N ILE A 55 10.78 -2.36 6.18
CA ILE A 55 11.92 -3.27 5.91
C ILE A 55 11.60 -4.35 4.86
N SER A 56 10.30 -4.58 4.59
CA SER A 56 9.86 -5.55 3.59
C SER A 56 8.42 -5.35 3.12
N ARG A 57 8.15 -5.68 1.85
CA ARG A 57 6.80 -5.80 1.25
C ARG A 57 6.74 -7.01 0.32
N VAL A 58 5.56 -7.65 0.24
CA VAL A 58 5.37 -8.86 -0.57
C VAL A 58 5.36 -8.51 -2.06
N ILE A 59 6.16 -9.23 -2.85
CA ILE A 59 6.16 -9.20 -4.31
C ILE A 59 5.63 -10.54 -4.80
N ARG A 60 4.50 -10.51 -5.49
CA ARG A 60 3.81 -11.71 -6.03
C ARG A 60 2.86 -11.31 -7.16
N VAL A 61 2.60 -12.23 -8.08
CA VAL A 61 1.89 -11.95 -9.34
C VAL A 61 0.47 -12.51 -9.40
N GLU A 62 0.08 -13.37 -8.46
CA GLU A 62 -1.23 -14.04 -8.48
C GLU A 62 -2.33 -13.08 -8.01
N TYR A 63 -3.38 -12.93 -8.80
CA TYR A 63 -4.53 -12.10 -8.46
C TYR A 63 -5.79 -12.72 -9.02
N ALA A 64 -6.91 -12.62 -8.29
CA ALA A 64 -8.21 -13.04 -8.81
C ALA A 64 -8.62 -12.23 -10.06
N ASP A 65 -8.21 -10.96 -10.12
CA ASP A 65 -8.42 -10.08 -11.27
C ASP A 65 -7.23 -10.18 -12.26
N PRO A 66 -7.44 -10.66 -13.50
CA PRO A 66 -6.39 -10.78 -14.51
C PRO A 66 -5.71 -9.46 -14.87
N PHE A 67 -6.37 -8.31 -14.72
CA PHE A 67 -5.73 -7.02 -14.95
C PHE A 67 -4.59 -6.78 -13.96
N TYR A 68 -4.82 -7.01 -12.66
CA TYR A 68 -3.76 -6.88 -11.65
C TYR A 68 -2.72 -7.98 -11.76
N GLY A 69 -3.12 -9.19 -12.16
CA GLY A 69 -2.17 -10.28 -12.46
C GLY A 69 -1.18 -9.87 -13.55
N LYS A 70 -1.68 -9.37 -14.68
CA LYS A 70 -0.85 -8.87 -15.77
C LYS A 70 0.05 -7.71 -15.33
N MET A 71 -0.52 -6.72 -14.65
CA MET A 71 0.22 -5.57 -14.14
C MET A 71 1.32 -6.00 -13.15
N ALA A 72 1.10 -7.07 -12.38
CA ALA A 72 2.06 -7.58 -11.41
C ALA A 72 3.19 -8.35 -12.10
N THR A 73 2.91 -9.08 -13.19
CA THR A 73 3.94 -9.67 -14.06
C THR A 73 4.83 -8.58 -14.66
N GLU A 74 4.24 -7.49 -15.18
CA GLU A 74 5.02 -6.36 -15.69
C GLU A 74 5.83 -5.67 -14.58
N ALA A 75 5.30 -5.60 -13.35
CA ALA A 75 6.04 -5.10 -12.20
C ALA A 75 7.21 -6.01 -11.80
N LEU A 76 7.04 -7.34 -11.93
CA LEU A 76 8.08 -8.33 -11.64
C LEU A 76 9.28 -8.16 -12.59
N ASP A 77 9.07 -7.81 -13.85
CA ASP A 77 10.16 -7.46 -14.78
C ASP A 77 10.97 -6.26 -14.25
N GLY A 78 10.27 -5.27 -13.68
CA GLY A 78 10.93 -4.12 -13.04
C GLY A 78 11.67 -4.49 -11.76
N TRP A 79 11.12 -5.39 -10.95
CA TRP A 79 11.78 -5.90 -9.74
C TRP A 79 12.99 -6.77 -10.03
N THR A 80 12.99 -7.51 -11.14
CA THR A 80 14.14 -8.33 -11.57
C THR A 80 15.15 -7.55 -12.41
N GLY A 81 14.76 -6.40 -12.95
CA GLY A 81 15.61 -5.45 -13.67
C GLY A 81 16.02 -4.25 -12.81
N GLN A 82 15.34 -3.12 -13.02
CA GLN A 82 15.69 -1.80 -12.45
C GLN A 82 15.82 -1.79 -10.92
N TYR A 83 15.02 -2.61 -10.22
CA TYR A 83 14.98 -2.67 -8.76
C TYR A 83 15.53 -3.99 -8.19
N SER A 84 16.33 -4.73 -8.97
CA SER A 84 16.90 -6.04 -8.60
C SER A 84 17.67 -6.06 -7.30
N GLN A 85 18.36 -4.97 -6.95
CA GLN A 85 19.10 -4.87 -5.69
C GLN A 85 18.20 -4.85 -4.45
N HIS A 86 16.91 -4.54 -4.63
CA HIS A 86 15.94 -4.45 -3.55
C HIS A 86 15.01 -5.67 -3.51
N TYR A 87 15.02 -6.52 -4.54
CA TYR A 87 14.12 -7.66 -4.65
C TYR A 87 14.82 -8.95 -4.22
N HIS A 88 14.15 -9.68 -3.31
CA HIS A 88 14.58 -10.96 -2.79
C HIS A 88 13.58 -12.02 -3.23
N GLN A 89 13.95 -12.80 -4.25
CA GLN A 89 13.18 -13.93 -4.77
C GLN A 89 13.27 -15.13 -3.80
N SER A 90 12.69 -14.99 -2.62
CA SER A 90 12.61 -16.06 -1.61
C SER A 90 11.59 -17.14 -1.95
N GLY A 91 10.78 -16.92 -2.97
CA GLY A 91 9.54 -17.64 -3.19
C GLY A 91 8.40 -17.14 -2.29
N PHE A 92 7.18 -17.54 -2.64
CA PHE A 92 5.95 -17.14 -1.98
C PHE A 92 5.03 -18.34 -1.79
N VAL A 93 4.51 -18.50 -0.56
CA VAL A 93 3.59 -19.56 -0.18
C VAL A 93 2.28 -18.95 0.29
N MET A 94 1.19 -19.38 -0.32
CA MET A 94 -0.16 -19.08 0.15
C MET A 94 -0.76 -20.33 0.79
N LEU A 95 -1.14 -20.22 2.06
CA LEU A 95 -1.87 -21.24 2.80
C LEU A 95 -3.35 -20.87 2.88
N THR A 96 -4.20 -21.88 2.77
CA THR A 96 -5.64 -21.82 3.03
C THR A 96 -6.06 -23.04 3.82
N ASP A 97 -7.15 -22.95 4.59
CA ASP A 97 -7.73 -24.15 5.20
C ASP A 97 -8.31 -25.09 4.13
N ALA A 98 -8.51 -26.37 4.47
CA ALA A 98 -8.93 -27.43 3.56
C ALA A 98 -10.23 -27.13 2.79
N GLY A 99 -11.12 -26.29 3.34
CA GLY A 99 -12.33 -25.82 2.67
C GLY A 99 -12.07 -24.93 1.45
N GLY A 100 -10.83 -24.51 1.21
CA GLY A 100 -10.45 -23.64 0.12
C GLY A 100 -10.85 -22.18 0.35
N ASN A 101 -10.57 -21.33 -0.63
CA ASN A 101 -10.95 -19.92 -0.62
C ASN A 101 -11.18 -19.45 -2.07
N SER A 102 -12.30 -18.78 -2.34
CA SER A 102 -12.68 -18.38 -3.69
C SER A 102 -11.67 -17.42 -4.33
N PHE A 103 -11.07 -16.51 -3.56
CA PHE A 103 -10.03 -15.61 -4.05
C PHE A 103 -8.77 -16.39 -4.47
N VAL A 104 -8.40 -17.44 -3.73
CA VAL A 104 -7.24 -18.29 -4.08
C VAL A 104 -7.48 -19.06 -5.35
N GLU A 105 -8.65 -19.69 -5.49
CA GLU A 105 -8.98 -20.45 -6.70
C GLU A 105 -9.05 -19.53 -7.94
N GLN A 106 -9.66 -18.34 -7.81
CA GLN A 106 -9.65 -17.35 -8.88
C GLN A 106 -8.23 -16.85 -9.20
N SER A 107 -7.38 -16.68 -8.18
CA SER A 107 -5.98 -16.26 -8.37
C SER A 107 -5.16 -17.30 -9.13
N LYS A 108 -5.36 -18.60 -8.83
CA LYS A 108 -4.72 -19.71 -9.54
C LYS A 108 -5.16 -19.76 -11.01
N GLU A 109 -6.46 -19.66 -11.26
CA GLU A 109 -7.02 -19.70 -12.62
C GLU A 109 -6.56 -18.50 -13.46
N SER A 110 -6.58 -17.31 -12.87
CA SER A 110 -6.06 -16.10 -13.52
C SER A 110 -4.57 -16.22 -13.84
N ASN A 111 -3.76 -16.70 -12.88
CA ASN A 111 -2.33 -16.91 -13.09
C ASN A 111 -2.07 -17.92 -14.22
N LYS A 112 -2.82 -19.02 -14.27
CA LYS A 112 -2.75 -20.02 -15.34
C LYS A 112 -3.11 -19.41 -16.70
N THR A 113 -4.17 -18.61 -16.77
CA THR A 113 -4.59 -17.90 -18.00
C THR A 113 -3.51 -16.94 -18.50
N LEU A 114 -2.75 -16.33 -17.58
CA LEU A 114 -1.63 -15.44 -17.88
C LEU A 114 -0.31 -16.19 -18.18
N GLY A 115 -0.33 -17.52 -18.21
CA GLY A 115 0.86 -18.35 -18.48
C GLY A 115 1.80 -18.55 -17.29
N GLY A 116 1.37 -18.17 -16.09
CA GLY A 116 2.12 -18.42 -14.86
C GLY A 116 2.06 -19.88 -14.41
N THR A 117 3.05 -20.31 -13.64
CA THR A 117 3.13 -21.68 -13.08
C THR A 117 3.15 -21.59 -11.55
N LEU A 118 2.35 -22.43 -10.89
CA LEU A 118 2.31 -22.60 -9.44
C LEU A 118 2.50 -24.08 -9.11
N GLU A 119 3.20 -24.37 -8.02
CA GLU A 119 3.21 -25.71 -7.44
C GLU A 119 2.08 -25.78 -6.40
N GLU A 120 1.11 -26.66 -6.62
CA GLU A 120 -0.07 -26.79 -5.76
C GLU A 120 0.04 -28.03 -4.86
N TYR A 121 -0.36 -27.88 -3.60
CA TYR A 121 -0.32 -28.94 -2.59
C TYR A 121 -1.69 -29.05 -1.92
N GLU A 122 -2.36 -30.18 -2.15
CA GLU A 122 -3.61 -30.53 -1.45
C GLU A 122 -3.38 -30.80 0.04
N ASN A 123 -2.18 -31.26 0.39
CA ASN A 123 -1.70 -31.36 1.76
C ASN A 123 -0.49 -30.44 1.94
N ALA A 124 -0.65 -29.34 2.68
CA ALA A 124 0.41 -28.37 2.87
C ALA A 124 1.68 -28.96 3.52
N HIS A 125 1.62 -30.11 4.23
CA HIS A 125 2.82 -30.77 4.77
C HIS A 125 3.87 -31.11 3.71
N ASP A 126 3.47 -31.34 2.47
CA ASP A 126 4.42 -31.63 1.38
C ASP A 126 5.40 -30.48 1.11
N ILE A 127 5.02 -29.24 1.43
CA ILE A 127 5.88 -28.08 1.23
C ILE A 127 7.12 -28.08 2.14
N ARG A 128 7.09 -28.82 3.26
CA ARG A 128 8.25 -28.98 4.16
C ARG A 128 9.44 -29.61 3.44
N LYS A 129 9.22 -30.37 2.37
CA LYS A 129 10.31 -30.93 1.55
C LYS A 129 11.15 -29.84 0.89
N GLN A 130 10.55 -28.71 0.50
CA GLN A 130 11.27 -27.54 -0.04
C GLN A 130 11.83 -26.64 1.06
N PHE A 131 11.09 -26.46 2.16
CA PHE A 131 11.45 -25.55 3.24
C PHE A 131 11.54 -26.26 4.60
N PRO A 132 12.48 -27.20 4.78
CA PRO A 132 12.57 -28.04 6.00
C PRO A 132 12.92 -27.23 7.25
N ALA A 133 13.52 -26.05 7.09
CA ALA A 133 13.81 -25.14 8.17
C ALA A 133 12.54 -24.54 8.81
N VAL A 134 11.42 -24.46 8.09
CA VAL A 134 10.20 -23.81 8.57
C VAL A 134 9.29 -24.82 9.24
N GLN A 135 9.00 -24.61 10.53
CA GLN A 135 8.22 -25.54 11.34
C GLN A 135 6.74 -25.15 11.47
N SER A 136 6.14 -24.55 10.43
CA SER A 136 4.73 -24.11 10.46
C SER A 136 3.76 -25.23 10.82
N GLN A 137 2.62 -24.88 11.42
CA GLN A 137 1.48 -25.78 11.63
C GLN A 137 0.64 -25.86 10.35
N LEU A 138 0.62 -27.04 9.73
CA LEU A 138 0.08 -27.25 8.38
C LEU A 138 -1.13 -28.20 8.34
N ASP A 139 -1.57 -28.67 9.51
CA ASP A 139 -2.70 -29.60 9.62
C ASP A 139 -3.98 -28.98 9.06
N GLY A 140 -4.66 -29.74 8.19
CA GLY A 140 -5.88 -29.30 7.54
C GLY A 140 -5.72 -28.13 6.59
N LYS A 141 -4.51 -27.87 6.07
CA LYS A 141 -4.23 -26.77 5.13
C LYS A 141 -3.85 -27.25 3.74
N LYS A 142 -4.22 -26.46 2.74
CA LYS A 142 -3.72 -26.52 1.37
C LYS A 142 -2.69 -25.41 1.16
N ALA A 143 -1.86 -25.57 0.14
CA ALA A 143 -0.89 -24.56 -0.25
C ALA A 143 -0.78 -24.41 -1.77
N TYR A 144 -0.37 -23.24 -2.21
CA TYR A 144 0.38 -23.13 -3.46
C TYR A 144 1.69 -22.40 -3.22
N PHE A 145 2.70 -22.72 -4.03
CA PHE A 145 4.00 -22.10 -4.04
C PHE A 145 4.25 -21.44 -5.40
N ASN A 146 4.74 -20.20 -5.34
CA ASN A 146 5.27 -19.49 -6.49
C ASN A 146 6.75 -19.16 -6.28
N LYS A 147 7.59 -19.74 -7.14
CA LYS A 147 9.04 -19.53 -7.15
C LYS A 147 9.44 -18.10 -7.52
N THR A 148 8.63 -17.39 -8.31
CA THR A 148 8.90 -15.98 -8.69
C THR A 148 8.36 -14.98 -7.67
N GLY A 149 7.66 -15.46 -6.65
CA GLY A 149 7.28 -14.61 -5.52
C GLY A 149 8.45 -14.32 -4.59
N GLY A 150 8.25 -13.38 -3.67
CA GLY A 150 9.23 -13.04 -2.66
C GLY A 150 8.89 -11.73 -1.96
N TRP A 151 9.91 -10.96 -1.63
CA TRP A 151 9.75 -9.67 -0.97
C TRP A 151 10.73 -8.64 -1.50
N ALA A 152 10.45 -7.37 -1.26
CA ALA A 152 11.38 -6.29 -1.56
C ALA A 152 11.65 -5.43 -0.32
N ASP A 153 12.90 -4.95 -0.21
CA ASP A 153 13.27 -3.88 0.72
C ASP A 153 12.55 -2.59 0.30
N ALA A 154 11.50 -2.25 1.04
CA ALA A 154 10.55 -1.25 0.63
C ALA A 154 11.06 0.19 0.86
N GLU A 155 11.71 0.42 2.00
CA GLU A 155 12.37 1.70 2.26
C GLU A 155 13.48 1.98 1.25
N SER A 156 14.34 0.99 1.00
CA SER A 156 15.48 1.14 0.09
C SER A 156 15.06 1.37 -1.37
N SER A 157 14.04 0.65 -1.85
CA SER A 157 13.50 0.90 -3.21
C SER A 157 12.80 2.26 -3.35
N ILE A 158 12.13 2.77 -2.30
CA ILE A 158 11.59 4.13 -2.29
C ILE A 158 12.72 5.18 -2.27
N GLN A 159 13.82 4.92 -1.57
CA GLN A 159 15.01 5.79 -1.60
C GLN A 159 15.62 5.86 -3.01
N GLN A 160 15.72 4.73 -3.72
CA GLN A 160 16.13 4.72 -5.13
C GLN A 160 15.16 5.58 -5.97
N LEU A 161 13.85 5.36 -5.86
CA LEU A 161 12.85 6.10 -6.62
C LEU A 161 12.88 7.62 -6.35
N ALA A 162 13.09 8.03 -5.09
CA ALA A 162 13.24 9.44 -4.72
C ALA A 162 14.52 10.07 -5.31
N THR A 163 15.61 9.28 -5.38
CA THR A 163 16.86 9.69 -6.03
C THR A 163 16.66 9.88 -7.53
N GLU A 164 15.97 8.94 -8.20
CA GLU A 164 15.61 9.05 -9.61
C GLU A 164 14.74 10.29 -9.90
N CYS A 165 13.77 10.59 -9.02
CA CYS A 165 12.98 11.82 -9.11
C CYS A 165 13.86 13.08 -9.06
N SER A 166 14.81 13.13 -8.11
CA SER A 166 15.71 14.26 -7.94
C SER A 166 16.60 14.45 -9.16
N LEU A 167 17.19 13.36 -9.68
CA LEU A 167 18.00 13.37 -10.90
C LEU A 167 17.19 13.79 -12.15
N ALA A 168 15.90 13.44 -12.19
CA ALA A 168 14.99 13.86 -13.25
C ALA A 168 14.53 15.33 -13.12
N GLY A 169 14.90 16.04 -12.05
CA GLY A 169 14.55 17.45 -11.82
C GLY A 169 13.19 17.66 -11.15
N VAL A 170 12.69 16.69 -10.39
CA VAL A 170 11.54 16.90 -9.49
C VAL A 170 11.96 17.77 -8.32
N SER A 171 11.17 18.80 -7.99
CA SER A 171 11.39 19.61 -6.79
C SER A 171 10.70 19.00 -5.58
N PHE A 172 11.36 19.00 -4.43
CA PHE A 172 10.77 18.55 -3.16
C PHE A 172 10.62 19.71 -2.19
N ILE A 173 9.46 19.83 -1.57
CA ILE A 173 9.20 20.75 -0.46
C ILE A 173 8.70 19.91 0.71
N THR A 174 9.43 19.93 1.82
CA THR A 174 9.21 19.01 2.94
C THR A 174 9.05 19.77 4.27
N GLY A 175 8.79 19.05 5.37
CA GLY A 175 8.59 19.66 6.68
C GLY A 175 7.29 20.48 6.76
N PRO A 176 7.21 21.51 7.63
CA PRO A 176 6.03 22.37 7.73
C PRO A 176 5.63 23.03 6.39
N ARG A 177 6.61 23.40 5.56
CA ARG A 177 6.38 24.00 4.24
C ARG A 177 5.78 23.00 3.23
N GLY A 178 6.11 21.71 3.35
CA GLY A 178 5.55 20.62 2.53
C GLY A 178 4.26 20.01 3.09
N ARG A 179 3.87 20.38 4.30
CA ARG A 179 2.69 19.82 4.97
C ARG A 179 1.41 20.48 4.46
N ALA A 180 0.69 19.79 3.57
CA ALA A 180 -0.61 20.23 3.10
C ALA A 180 -1.67 20.23 4.23
N LEU A 181 -2.38 21.35 4.36
CA LEU A 181 -3.51 21.51 5.28
C LEU A 181 -4.86 21.43 4.54
N SER A 182 -4.95 22.07 3.37
CA SER A 182 -6.15 22.08 2.54
C SER A 182 -5.79 22.42 1.09
N LEU A 183 -6.75 22.23 0.17
CA LEU A 183 -6.63 22.75 -1.19
C LEU A 183 -7.06 24.23 -1.23
N ARG A 184 -6.48 25.00 -2.17
CA ARG A 184 -6.92 26.35 -2.50
C ARG A 184 -7.84 26.31 -3.73
N TYR A 185 -8.93 27.06 -3.66
CA TYR A 185 -9.95 27.10 -4.69
C TYR A 185 -10.12 28.52 -5.26
N SER A 186 -10.41 28.58 -6.56
CA SER A 186 -11.07 29.69 -7.22
C SER A 186 -12.32 29.11 -7.88
N ASP A 187 -13.50 29.39 -7.32
CA ASP A 187 -14.76 28.73 -7.66
C ASP A 187 -14.68 27.19 -7.61
N LYS A 188 -14.80 26.53 -8.77
CA LYS A 188 -14.72 25.07 -8.92
C LYS A 188 -13.31 24.58 -9.25
N LYS A 189 -12.36 25.47 -9.51
CA LYS A 189 -10.99 25.13 -9.89
C LYS A 189 -10.07 25.10 -8.67
N VAL A 190 -9.30 24.04 -8.53
CA VAL A 190 -8.19 23.97 -7.58
C VAL A 190 -7.00 24.72 -8.19
N THR A 191 -6.44 25.65 -7.44
CA THR A 191 -5.38 26.56 -7.90
C THR A 191 -4.09 26.45 -7.09
N GLY A 192 -4.04 25.52 -6.13
CA GLY A 192 -2.86 25.29 -5.29
C GLY A 192 -3.16 24.56 -3.99
N VAL A 193 -2.18 24.56 -3.10
CA VAL A 193 -2.22 23.86 -1.82
C VAL A 193 -1.86 24.84 -0.69
N ASN A 194 -2.74 24.93 0.31
CA ASN A 194 -2.43 25.64 1.56
C ASN A 194 -1.59 24.71 2.43
N VAL A 195 -0.46 25.21 2.92
CA VAL A 195 0.52 24.44 3.69
C VAL A 195 0.63 24.99 5.11
N ALA A 196 1.28 24.24 6.00
CA ALA A 196 1.33 24.59 7.42
C ALA A 196 2.15 25.83 7.73
N GLU A 197 3.10 26.19 6.87
CA GLU A 197 3.96 27.35 7.04
C GLU A 197 4.23 28.06 5.71
N GLY A 198 4.13 29.39 5.70
CA GLY A 198 4.31 30.26 4.52
C GLY A 198 3.10 30.33 3.58
N ASP A 199 3.27 31.01 2.44
CA ASP A 199 2.18 31.27 1.47
C ASP A 199 1.68 30.03 0.75
N THR A 200 0.45 30.03 0.21
CA THR A 200 -0.03 28.92 -0.64
C THR A 200 0.99 28.56 -1.74
N ILE A 201 1.20 27.27 -2.00
CA ILE A 201 1.91 26.79 -3.20
C ILE A 201 0.94 26.81 -4.40
N PRO A 202 1.12 27.69 -5.40
CA PRO A 202 0.24 27.74 -6.56
C PRO A 202 0.50 26.57 -7.51
N ALA A 203 -0.56 26.10 -8.18
CA ALA A 203 -0.46 25.03 -9.17
C ALA A 203 -1.59 25.13 -10.20
N ALA A 204 -1.30 24.74 -11.44
CA ALA A 204 -2.33 24.54 -12.46
C ALA A 204 -3.03 23.18 -12.29
N GLN A 205 -2.29 22.18 -11.77
CA GLN A 205 -2.83 20.88 -11.38
C GLN A 205 -2.29 20.48 -10.01
N VAL A 206 -3.18 19.94 -9.18
CA VAL A 206 -2.84 19.29 -7.91
C VAL A 206 -3.17 17.81 -8.01
N ILE A 207 -2.20 16.96 -7.72
CA ILE A 207 -2.34 15.51 -7.63
C ILE A 207 -2.35 15.09 -6.15
N ILE A 208 -3.41 14.44 -5.70
CA ILE A 208 -3.53 13.93 -4.34
C ILE A 208 -3.06 12.48 -4.31
N ALA A 209 -1.88 12.27 -3.74
CA ALA A 209 -1.22 10.97 -3.55
C ALA A 209 -0.95 10.67 -2.07
N THR A 210 -1.82 11.16 -1.18
CA THR A 210 -1.66 11.13 0.28
C THR A 210 -2.12 9.83 0.95
N GLY A 211 -2.40 8.77 0.21
CA GLY A 211 -2.79 7.46 0.76
C GLY A 211 -3.88 7.56 1.85
N ALA A 212 -3.60 7.04 3.05
CA ALA A 212 -4.53 7.02 4.18
C ALA A 212 -4.91 8.42 4.73
N TRP A 213 -4.18 9.47 4.34
CA TRP A 213 -4.47 10.87 4.68
C TRP A 213 -5.36 11.57 3.64
N SER A 214 -5.67 10.93 2.50
CA SER A 214 -6.48 11.56 1.43
C SER A 214 -7.85 12.01 1.92
N ASN A 215 -8.45 11.27 2.85
CA ASN A 215 -9.70 11.66 3.51
C ASN A 215 -9.59 12.89 4.40
N ARG A 216 -8.39 13.38 4.77
CA ARG A 216 -8.27 14.67 5.48
C ARG A 216 -8.38 15.85 4.53
N LEU A 217 -7.96 15.69 3.28
CA LEU A 217 -7.95 16.76 2.28
C LEU A 217 -9.24 16.79 1.43
N LEU A 218 -9.88 15.64 1.22
CA LEU A 218 -11.06 15.52 0.38
C LEU A 218 -12.17 14.68 1.07
N PRO A 219 -13.46 15.00 0.81
CA PRO A 219 -14.60 14.21 1.29
C PRO A 219 -14.82 12.99 0.40
N ILE A 220 -13.91 12.01 0.46
CA ILE A 220 -13.95 10.78 -0.36
C ILE A 220 -14.19 9.51 0.46
N SER A 221 -14.75 9.62 1.67
CA SER A 221 -14.93 8.46 2.58
C SER A 221 -15.82 7.35 1.99
N HIS A 222 -16.70 7.68 1.05
CA HIS A 222 -17.48 6.71 0.27
C HIS A 222 -16.62 5.86 -0.67
N ALA A 223 -15.52 6.42 -1.19
CA ALA A 223 -14.62 5.77 -2.15
C ALA A 223 -13.33 5.24 -1.51
N SER A 224 -12.82 5.89 -0.46
CA SER A 224 -11.61 5.45 0.23
C SER A 224 -11.64 5.71 1.73
N SER A 225 -11.04 4.85 2.56
CA SER A 225 -10.90 5.11 4.01
C SER A 225 -9.61 4.56 4.58
N GLY A 226 -9.06 5.26 5.59
CA GLY A 226 -7.89 4.79 6.30
C GLY A 226 -8.20 3.57 7.16
N SER A 227 -7.35 2.56 7.13
CA SER A 227 -7.35 1.46 8.10
C SER A 227 -5.92 1.11 8.52
N GLY A 228 -5.70 0.91 9.81
CA GLY A 228 -4.43 0.43 10.36
C GLY A 228 -4.37 -1.09 10.29
N GLN A 229 -3.25 -1.62 9.81
CA GLN A 229 -2.94 -3.05 9.78
C GLN A 229 -1.78 -3.34 10.75
N PRO A 230 -1.88 -4.37 11.59
CA PRO A 230 -0.92 -4.61 12.65
C PRO A 230 0.35 -5.24 12.07
N VAL A 231 1.49 -4.73 12.54
CA VAL A 231 2.81 -5.20 12.17
C VAL A 231 3.62 -5.40 13.45
N GLY A 232 4.27 -6.54 13.56
CA GLY A 232 5.18 -6.90 14.64
C GLY A 232 6.57 -7.22 14.08
N PHE A 233 7.58 -6.94 14.90
CA PHE A 233 8.97 -7.23 14.60
C PHE A 233 9.57 -7.95 15.80
N ILE A 234 10.31 -9.02 15.55
CA ILE A 234 11.11 -9.73 16.57
C ILE A 234 12.55 -9.82 16.11
N ARG A 235 13.47 -9.90 17.08
CA ARG A 235 14.90 -10.11 16.80
C ARG A 235 15.26 -11.57 16.97
N LEU A 236 15.77 -12.17 15.90
CA LEU A 236 16.35 -13.50 15.91
C LEU A 236 17.81 -13.43 16.36
N THR A 237 18.29 -14.53 16.93
CA THR A 237 19.73 -14.78 17.03
C THR A 237 20.34 -15.00 15.64
N PRO A 238 21.65 -14.81 15.48
CA PRO A 238 22.32 -15.09 14.19
C PRO A 238 22.08 -16.53 13.70
N HIS A 239 22.08 -17.52 14.60
CA HIS A 239 21.83 -18.92 14.26
C HIS A 239 20.39 -19.16 13.77
N GLU A 240 19.39 -18.60 14.45
CA GLU A 240 17.99 -18.68 14.01
C GLU A 240 17.78 -18.01 12.66
N ALA A 241 18.37 -16.82 12.46
CA ALA A 241 18.28 -16.09 11.20
C ALA A 241 18.95 -16.84 10.04
N GLU A 242 20.11 -17.44 10.27
CA GLU A 242 20.81 -18.23 9.25
C GLU A 242 19.99 -19.46 8.82
N ARG A 243 19.37 -20.15 9.76
CA ARG A 243 18.50 -21.31 9.44
C ARG A 243 17.25 -20.90 8.67
N LEU A 244 16.67 -19.74 8.96
CA LEU A 244 15.44 -19.24 8.33
C LEU A 244 15.69 -18.37 7.09
N LYS A 245 16.94 -18.11 6.69
CA LYS A 245 17.27 -17.14 5.63
C LYS A 245 16.62 -17.45 4.27
N ASP A 246 16.44 -18.74 3.97
CA ASP A 246 15.91 -19.26 2.70
C ASP A 246 14.43 -19.64 2.80
N MET A 247 13.74 -19.31 3.90
CA MET A 247 12.29 -19.48 3.98
C MET A 247 11.60 -18.62 2.92
N PRO A 248 10.39 -18.97 2.45
CA PRO A 248 9.62 -18.12 1.56
C PRO A 248 8.87 -17.05 2.37
N VAL A 249 8.27 -16.09 1.67
CA VAL A 249 7.17 -15.32 2.28
C VAL A 249 5.98 -16.26 2.43
N ILE A 250 5.42 -16.38 3.62
CA ILE A 250 4.28 -17.27 3.89
C ILE A 250 3.09 -16.42 4.34
N ILE A 251 1.94 -16.60 3.68
CA ILE A 251 0.66 -16.01 4.09
C ILE A 251 -0.30 -17.14 4.43
N ASN A 252 -0.93 -17.08 5.60
CA ASN A 252 -2.16 -17.82 5.87
C ASN A 252 -3.36 -16.91 5.57
N LEU A 253 -4.04 -17.14 4.44
CA LEU A 253 -5.13 -16.28 4.00
C LEU A 253 -6.33 -16.35 4.95
N SER A 254 -6.58 -17.49 5.58
CA SER A 254 -7.71 -17.67 6.49
C SER A 254 -7.65 -16.69 7.68
N THR A 255 -6.45 -16.46 8.21
CA THR A 255 -6.23 -15.50 9.30
C THR A 255 -5.82 -14.11 8.78
N GLY A 256 -5.29 -14.06 7.55
CA GLY A 256 -4.66 -12.90 6.94
C GLY A 256 -3.24 -12.64 7.44
N VAL A 257 -2.69 -13.50 8.30
CA VAL A 257 -1.34 -13.30 8.88
C VAL A 257 -0.27 -13.77 7.92
N PHE A 258 0.84 -13.03 7.85
CA PHE A 258 1.97 -13.35 7.01
C PHE A 258 3.30 -12.99 7.63
N VAL A 259 4.32 -13.75 7.26
CA VAL A 259 5.70 -13.62 7.74
C VAL A 259 6.66 -13.53 6.56
N PHE A 260 7.73 -12.76 6.76
CA PHE A 260 8.82 -12.60 5.81
C PHE A 260 10.04 -13.39 6.26
N PRO A 261 10.94 -13.76 5.33
CA PRO A 261 12.27 -14.19 5.70
C PRO A 261 12.97 -13.15 6.58
N PRO A 262 13.89 -13.55 7.48
CA PRO A 262 14.62 -12.62 8.31
C PRO A 262 15.37 -11.58 7.45
N THR A 263 15.22 -10.30 7.79
CA THR A 263 15.91 -9.24 7.06
C THR A 263 17.44 -9.41 7.20
N PRO A 264 18.19 -9.45 6.09
CA PRO A 264 19.64 -9.62 6.12
C PRO A 264 20.32 -8.60 7.03
N LYS A 265 21.41 -9.00 7.67
CA LYS A 265 22.26 -8.20 8.59
C LYS A 265 21.59 -7.76 9.91
N THR A 266 20.28 -7.51 9.92
CA THR A 266 19.55 -7.06 11.12
C THR A 266 18.94 -8.23 11.91
N HIS A 267 18.75 -9.38 11.26
CA HIS A 267 18.12 -10.57 11.84
C HIS A 267 16.71 -10.30 12.38
N ILE A 268 16.02 -9.32 11.80
CA ILE A 268 14.65 -8.97 12.18
C ILE A 268 13.70 -9.85 11.38
N LEU A 269 12.84 -10.59 12.08
CA LEU A 269 11.69 -11.26 11.47
C LEU A 269 10.47 -10.33 11.58
N LYS A 270 9.83 -10.07 10.45
CA LYS A 270 8.62 -9.25 10.39
C LYS A 270 7.40 -10.15 10.21
N ILE A 271 6.38 -9.88 11.00
CA ILE A 271 5.05 -10.47 10.88
C ILE A 271 4.01 -9.36 10.76
N ALA A 272 2.98 -9.58 9.95
CA ALA A 272 1.90 -8.62 9.78
C ALA A 272 0.58 -9.35 9.51
N ARG A 273 -0.53 -8.62 9.62
CA ARG A 273 -1.84 -9.13 9.21
C ARG A 273 -2.45 -8.24 8.14
N HIS A 274 -2.90 -8.84 7.04
CA HIS A 274 -3.68 -8.20 6.00
C HIS A 274 -5.13 -8.61 6.18
N GLY A 275 -5.92 -7.71 6.77
CA GLY A 275 -7.34 -7.94 7.03
C GLY A 275 -8.15 -6.66 6.87
N TYR A 276 -9.31 -6.62 7.51
CA TYR A 276 -10.15 -5.42 7.51
C TYR A 276 -9.56 -4.29 8.36
N GLY A 277 -8.75 -4.60 9.37
CA GLY A 277 -7.94 -3.65 10.11
C GLY A 277 -8.68 -2.87 11.20
N TRP A 278 -8.06 -1.76 11.61
CA TRP A 278 -8.54 -0.87 12.66
C TRP A 278 -8.78 0.55 12.15
N ALA A 279 -9.93 1.13 12.46
CA ALA A 279 -10.29 2.49 12.11
C ALA A 279 -10.15 3.44 13.31
N THR A 280 -9.81 4.69 13.01
CA THR A 280 -9.80 5.81 13.97
C THR A 280 -10.99 6.74 13.74
N GLU A 281 -11.22 7.62 14.70
CA GLU A 281 -12.10 8.77 14.56
C GLU A 281 -11.32 10.08 14.56
N VAL A 282 -11.29 10.73 13.42
CA VAL A 282 -10.67 12.04 13.24
C VAL A 282 -11.72 13.03 12.77
N GLU A 283 -11.88 14.10 13.52
CA GLU A 283 -12.67 15.25 13.10
C GLU A 283 -11.93 16.04 12.02
N VAL A 284 -12.59 16.27 10.89
CA VAL A 284 -12.10 17.12 9.82
C VAL A 284 -13.16 18.17 9.52
N LYS A 285 -12.73 19.44 9.47
CA LYS A 285 -13.57 20.55 9.04
C LYS A 285 -13.30 20.85 7.58
N ASP A 286 -14.35 20.92 6.78
CA ASP A 286 -14.23 21.35 5.39
C ASP A 286 -14.11 22.89 5.29
N PRO A 287 -13.80 23.45 4.11
CA PRO A 287 -13.70 24.90 3.93
C PRO A 287 -15.02 25.67 4.18
N LEU A 288 -16.16 24.99 4.22
CA LEU A 288 -17.48 25.57 4.51
C LEU A 288 -17.85 25.45 6.00
N GLY A 289 -16.94 24.93 6.83
CA GLY A 289 -17.14 24.72 8.27
C GLY A 289 -17.93 23.46 8.62
N GLN A 290 -18.29 22.62 7.65
CA GLN A 290 -18.95 21.36 7.92
C GLN A 290 -17.96 20.37 8.52
N THR A 291 -18.40 19.71 9.58
CA THR A 291 -17.59 18.74 10.31
C THR A 291 -17.91 17.33 9.81
N ARG A 292 -16.87 16.56 9.51
CA ARG A 292 -16.98 15.16 9.11
C ARG A 292 -16.01 14.30 9.92
N MET A 293 -16.46 13.10 10.27
CA MET A 293 -15.63 12.10 10.93
C MET A 293 -15.02 11.19 9.88
N VAL A 294 -13.70 11.03 9.91
CA VAL A 294 -12.99 10.14 9.00
C VAL A 294 -12.06 9.21 9.77
N SER A 295 -11.80 8.03 9.20
CA SER A 295 -10.68 7.21 9.62
C SER A 295 -9.43 7.62 8.84
N SER A 296 -8.40 8.03 9.57
CA SER A 296 -7.13 8.48 9.03
C SER A 296 -6.07 8.50 10.15
N PRO A 297 -4.81 8.17 9.86
CA PRO A 297 -3.70 8.43 10.79
C PRO A 297 -3.63 9.89 11.25
N LYS A 298 -2.83 10.13 12.29
CA LYS A 298 -2.50 11.49 12.72
C LYS A 298 -1.75 12.22 11.60
N ARG A 299 -2.16 13.45 11.29
CA ARG A 299 -1.50 14.26 10.25
C ARG A 299 -0.20 14.86 10.75
N ASP A 300 -0.14 15.28 12.00
CA ASP A 300 0.94 16.16 12.46
C ASP A 300 2.01 15.42 13.28
N GLU A 301 1.94 14.08 13.32
CA GLU A 301 2.83 13.20 14.06
C GLU A 301 3.41 12.10 13.17
N ASN A 302 4.46 11.42 13.66
CA ASN A 302 5.02 10.23 13.04
C ASN A 302 4.27 9.00 13.52
N ASN A 303 3.48 8.38 12.62
CA ASN A 303 2.66 7.22 12.98
C ASN A 303 3.48 5.91 13.07
N ALA A 304 4.78 5.92 12.74
CA ALA A 304 5.64 4.73 12.77
C ALA A 304 6.47 4.59 14.06
N THR A 305 6.48 5.60 14.94
CA THR A 305 7.21 5.59 16.23
C THR A 305 6.41 4.98 17.36
N THR A 306 5.13 4.71 17.17
CA THR A 306 4.32 4.05 18.20
C THR A 306 4.75 2.61 18.37
N ASN A 307 4.82 2.17 19.64
CA ASN A 307 5.03 0.78 20.05
C ASN A 307 3.72 0.23 20.65
N TYR A 308 2.61 0.51 19.97
CA TYR A 308 1.28 0.16 20.45
C TYR A 308 0.50 -0.57 19.38
N LEU A 309 -0.13 -1.66 19.81
CA LEU A 309 -1.19 -2.35 19.10
C LEU A 309 -2.31 -2.65 20.09
N PRO A 310 -3.58 -2.64 19.65
CA PRO A 310 -4.67 -3.16 20.44
C PRO A 310 -4.47 -4.62 20.85
N ALA A 311 -5.06 -5.05 21.98
CA ALA A 311 -4.84 -6.38 22.54
C ALA A 311 -5.24 -7.50 21.56
N ASP A 312 -6.35 -7.34 20.85
CA ASP A 312 -6.83 -8.26 19.80
C ASP A 312 -5.87 -8.31 18.60
N ALA A 313 -5.23 -7.20 18.25
CA ALA A 313 -4.22 -7.16 17.20
C ALA A 313 -2.94 -7.89 17.61
N LEU A 314 -2.48 -7.70 18.85
CA LEU A 314 -1.31 -8.41 19.40
C LEU A 314 -1.56 -9.91 19.47
N GLN A 315 -2.73 -10.31 19.95
CA GLN A 315 -3.14 -11.71 20.02
C GLN A 315 -3.14 -12.34 18.63
N ALA A 316 -3.76 -11.70 17.63
CA ALA A 316 -3.79 -12.23 16.27
C ALA A 316 -2.38 -12.38 15.65
N LEU A 317 -1.46 -11.46 15.93
CA LEU A 317 -0.06 -11.62 15.48
C LEU A 317 0.65 -12.76 16.22
N ARG A 318 0.39 -12.96 17.52
CA ARG A 318 0.97 -14.07 18.29
C ARG A 318 0.47 -15.43 17.81
N GLU A 319 -0.84 -15.58 17.61
CA GLU A 319 -1.46 -16.79 17.07
C GLU A 319 -0.90 -17.11 15.68
N GLY A 320 -0.82 -16.11 14.79
CA GLY A 320 -0.23 -16.34 13.48
C GLY A 320 1.27 -16.62 13.51
N LEU A 321 2.03 -16.11 14.49
CA LEU A 321 3.42 -16.49 14.67
C LEU A 321 3.56 -17.94 15.18
N GLN A 322 2.68 -18.36 16.09
CA GLN A 322 2.57 -19.76 16.55
C GLN A 322 2.22 -20.71 15.41
N ASP A 323 1.41 -20.26 14.44
CA ASP A 323 1.07 -21.04 13.26
C ASP A 323 2.22 -21.09 12.25
N LEU A 324 2.86 -19.96 11.96
CA LEU A 324 3.80 -19.87 10.84
C LEU A 324 5.25 -20.17 11.24
N VAL A 325 5.69 -19.76 12.43
CA VAL A 325 7.07 -19.90 12.92
C VAL A 325 7.07 -20.16 14.45
N PRO A 326 6.54 -21.32 14.91
CA PRO A 326 6.26 -21.57 16.34
C PRO A 326 7.46 -21.44 17.27
N GLU A 327 8.65 -21.77 16.78
CA GLU A 327 9.89 -21.74 17.56
C GLU A 327 10.29 -20.36 18.12
N VAL A 328 9.68 -19.28 17.60
CA VAL A 328 9.91 -17.91 18.07
C VAL A 328 8.61 -17.19 18.46
N ALA A 329 7.50 -17.92 18.61
CA ALA A 329 6.19 -17.35 18.91
C ALA A 329 6.14 -16.53 20.19
N ASP A 330 6.84 -17.00 21.22
CA ASP A 330 6.94 -16.36 22.54
C ASP A 330 8.00 -15.25 22.63
N ARG A 331 8.74 -14.98 21.53
CA ARG A 331 9.79 -13.94 21.53
C ARG A 331 9.19 -12.57 21.78
N GLU A 332 9.82 -11.79 22.67
CA GLU A 332 9.41 -10.40 22.93
C GLU A 332 9.37 -9.57 21.63
N TRP A 333 8.38 -8.69 21.54
CA TRP A 333 8.29 -7.77 20.42
C TRP A 333 9.41 -6.74 20.51
N LEU A 334 10.24 -6.66 19.47
CA LEU A 334 11.19 -5.56 19.30
C LEU A 334 10.46 -4.24 19.03
N ARG A 335 9.40 -4.31 18.22
CA ARG A 335 8.56 -3.17 17.84
C ARG A 335 7.20 -3.69 17.37
N THR A 336 6.16 -2.90 17.60
CA THR A 336 4.84 -3.13 17.01
C THR A 336 4.25 -1.81 16.55
N ARG A 337 3.48 -1.79 15.46
CA ARG A 337 2.82 -0.57 14.97
C ARG A 337 1.63 -0.88 14.09
N LEU A 338 0.72 0.09 13.95
CA LEU A 338 -0.25 0.09 12.86
C LEU A 338 0.38 0.69 11.59
N CYS A 339 0.32 -0.06 10.50
CA CYS A 339 0.63 0.42 9.15
C CYS A 339 -0.66 0.83 8.43
N TRP A 340 -0.74 2.05 7.94
CA TRP A 340 -1.99 2.62 7.44
C TRP A 340 -2.22 2.41 5.93
N TYR A 341 -3.33 1.76 5.58
CA TYR A 341 -3.81 1.59 4.22
C TYR A 341 -4.89 2.61 3.86
N SER A 342 -5.19 2.69 2.57
CA SER A 342 -6.29 3.46 2.00
C SER A 342 -7.18 2.48 1.25
N ASP A 343 -8.20 2.00 1.94
CA ASP A 343 -9.06 0.90 1.50
C ASP A 343 -10.13 1.42 0.56
N THR A 344 -10.42 0.66 -0.49
CA THR A 344 -11.45 0.98 -1.49
C THR A 344 -12.45 -0.19 -1.57
N PRO A 345 -13.69 0.05 -2.04
CA PRO A 345 -14.75 -0.95 -1.95
C PRO A 345 -14.43 -2.28 -2.65
N GLU A 346 -13.84 -2.22 -3.85
CA GLU A 346 -13.47 -3.39 -4.67
C GLU A 346 -11.97 -3.74 -4.63
N GLY A 347 -11.20 -3.04 -3.79
CA GLY A 347 -9.73 -3.15 -3.81
C GLY A 347 -9.08 -2.47 -5.02
N ASP A 348 -9.83 -1.72 -5.82
CA ASP A 348 -9.28 -0.96 -6.95
C ASP A 348 -8.58 0.33 -6.53
N PHE A 349 -7.55 0.75 -7.28
CA PHE A 349 -6.93 2.07 -7.09
C PHE A 349 -7.89 3.19 -7.49
N ILE A 350 -7.64 4.40 -6.98
CA ILE A 350 -8.34 5.62 -7.39
C ILE A 350 -7.33 6.49 -8.14
N VAL A 351 -7.45 6.48 -9.46
CA VAL A 351 -6.54 7.15 -10.39
C VAL A 351 -7.40 7.89 -11.42
N ASP A 352 -7.87 9.08 -11.03
CA ASP A 352 -8.88 9.79 -11.80
C ASP A 352 -8.85 11.30 -11.58
N HIS A 353 -9.33 11.99 -12.60
CA HIS A 353 -9.66 13.40 -12.57
C HIS A 353 -10.90 13.63 -11.70
N HIS A 354 -10.83 14.57 -10.74
CA HIS A 354 -11.99 14.82 -9.86
C HIS A 354 -13.18 15.31 -10.71
N PRO A 355 -14.39 14.71 -10.63
CA PRO A 355 -15.45 14.93 -11.61
C PRO A 355 -15.99 16.36 -11.63
N VAL A 356 -15.97 17.05 -10.48
CA VAL A 356 -16.54 18.41 -10.31
C VAL A 356 -15.47 19.49 -10.15
N ARG A 357 -14.23 19.13 -9.78
CA ARG A 357 -13.19 20.09 -9.38
C ARG A 357 -12.11 20.08 -10.47
N GLU A 358 -12.02 21.17 -11.21
CA GLU A 358 -10.99 21.32 -12.24
C GLU A 358 -9.61 21.50 -11.58
N GLY A 359 -8.55 21.07 -12.26
CA GLY A 359 -7.19 21.18 -11.70
C GLY A 359 -6.88 20.17 -10.59
N LEU A 360 -7.74 19.16 -10.37
CA LEU A 360 -7.56 18.16 -9.32
C LEU A 360 -7.58 16.75 -9.89
N PHE A 361 -6.53 15.99 -9.57
CA PHE A 361 -6.38 14.58 -9.92
C PHE A 361 -6.06 13.77 -8.66
N LEU A 362 -6.53 12.52 -8.60
CA LEU A 362 -6.30 11.61 -7.48
C LEU A 362 -5.42 10.46 -7.95
N ALA A 363 -4.45 10.06 -7.14
CA ALA A 363 -3.62 8.88 -7.31
C ALA A 363 -3.45 8.21 -5.93
N THR A 364 -4.49 7.53 -5.45
CA THR A 364 -4.61 7.01 -4.08
C THR A 364 -5.37 5.67 -4.08
N GLY A 365 -5.80 5.19 -2.91
CA GLY A 365 -6.65 4.01 -2.82
C GLY A 365 -5.87 2.71 -3.03
N GLY A 366 -4.62 2.65 -2.57
CA GLY A 366 -3.73 1.51 -2.83
C GLY A 366 -4.16 0.18 -2.21
N ALA A 367 -5.25 0.15 -1.43
CA ALA A 367 -5.98 -1.02 -0.94
C ALA A 367 -5.15 -2.14 -0.27
N GLY A 368 -3.93 -1.82 0.19
CA GLY A 368 -3.01 -2.76 0.81
C GLY A 368 -2.10 -3.53 -0.15
N HIS A 369 -2.13 -3.25 -1.45
CA HIS A 369 -1.38 -4.02 -2.46
C HIS A 369 -0.63 -3.17 -3.50
N ALA A 370 -0.77 -1.84 -3.50
CA ALA A 370 -0.16 -0.97 -4.51
C ALA A 370 1.38 -0.98 -4.56
N PHE A 371 2.06 -1.23 -3.44
CA PHE A 371 3.53 -1.12 -3.36
C PHE A 371 4.25 -1.98 -4.40
N LYS A 372 3.79 -3.22 -4.63
CA LYS A 372 4.46 -4.14 -5.54
C LYS A 372 4.47 -3.65 -6.99
N PHE A 373 3.61 -2.70 -7.34
CA PHE A 373 3.55 -2.11 -8.67
C PHE A 373 4.52 -0.94 -8.83
N LEU A 374 5.34 -0.59 -7.82
CA LEU A 374 6.30 0.51 -7.85
C LEU A 374 7.03 0.66 -9.21
N PRO A 375 7.57 -0.40 -9.84
CA PRO A 375 8.31 -0.24 -11.09
C PRO A 375 7.49 0.24 -12.28
N VAL A 376 6.16 0.02 -12.28
CA VAL A 376 5.27 0.32 -13.42
C VAL A 376 4.15 1.31 -13.08
N LEU A 377 3.90 1.58 -11.79
CA LEU A 377 2.74 2.33 -11.31
C LEU A 377 2.65 3.73 -11.92
N GLY A 378 3.77 4.44 -12.01
CA GLY A 378 3.84 5.79 -12.57
C GLY A 378 3.30 5.86 -13.99
N ARG A 379 3.66 4.90 -14.85
CA ARG A 379 3.20 4.81 -16.25
C ARG A 379 1.68 4.75 -16.32
N TYR A 380 1.07 3.83 -15.58
CA TYR A 380 -0.39 3.68 -15.57
C TYR A 380 -1.09 4.91 -14.99
N VAL A 381 -0.54 5.52 -13.93
CA VAL A 381 -1.10 6.73 -13.34
C VAL A 381 -1.08 7.89 -14.33
N VAL A 382 0.04 8.11 -15.01
CA VAL A 382 0.17 9.21 -15.96
C VAL A 382 -0.59 8.93 -17.27
N ASP A 383 -0.79 7.67 -17.66
CA ASP A 383 -1.71 7.31 -18.74
C ASP A 383 -3.16 7.71 -18.43
N CYS A 384 -3.62 7.49 -17.19
CA CYS A 384 -4.93 7.99 -16.75
C CYS A 384 -4.96 9.53 -16.70
N PHE A 385 -3.92 10.16 -16.15
CA PHE A 385 -3.81 11.63 -16.07
C PHE A 385 -3.88 12.30 -17.45
N GLU A 386 -3.19 11.75 -18.45
CA GLU A 386 -3.20 12.24 -19.84
C GLU A 386 -4.41 11.74 -20.66
N ASN A 387 -5.34 11.00 -20.05
CA ASN A 387 -6.47 10.33 -20.72
C ASN A 387 -6.06 9.39 -21.87
N LYS A 388 -4.86 8.80 -21.81
CA LYS A 388 -4.33 7.82 -22.76
C LYS A 388 -4.59 6.37 -22.36
N ALA A 389 -4.89 6.11 -21.09
CA ALA A 389 -5.24 4.79 -20.60
C ALA A 389 -6.54 4.26 -21.28
N PRO A 390 -6.65 2.93 -21.51
CA PRO A 390 -7.88 2.31 -22.00
C PRO A 390 -9.10 2.71 -21.18
N LYS A 391 -10.28 2.78 -21.83
CA LYS A 391 -11.51 3.22 -21.17
C LYS A 391 -11.88 2.32 -20.00
N GLU A 392 -11.61 1.02 -20.13
CA GLU A 392 -11.87 -0.03 -19.16
C GLU A 392 -11.05 0.22 -17.89
N LEU A 393 -9.76 0.56 -18.03
CA LEU A 393 -8.89 0.90 -16.92
C LEU A 393 -9.33 2.20 -16.24
N ARG A 394 -9.57 3.26 -17.03
CA ARG A 394 -10.05 4.54 -16.47
C ARG A 394 -11.39 4.38 -15.77
N HIS A 395 -12.27 3.51 -16.27
CA HIS A 395 -13.50 3.17 -15.59
C HIS A 395 -13.23 2.41 -14.29
N LYS A 396 -12.36 1.39 -14.32
CA LYS A 396 -11.99 0.58 -13.14
C LYS A 396 -11.44 1.44 -12.00
N TRP A 397 -10.53 2.37 -12.30
CA TRP A 397 -9.87 3.24 -11.32
C TRP A 397 -10.56 4.59 -11.10
N ARG A 398 -11.78 4.78 -11.61
CA ARG A 398 -12.50 6.07 -11.49
C ARG A 398 -12.80 6.43 -10.03
N LEU A 399 -12.83 7.73 -9.74
CA LEU A 399 -13.41 8.20 -8.49
C LEU A 399 -14.94 8.03 -8.57
N ARG A 400 -15.47 7.05 -7.85
CA ARG A 400 -16.90 6.75 -7.85
C ARG A 400 -17.70 7.88 -7.20
N ALA A 401 -18.90 8.13 -7.72
CA ALA A 401 -19.84 9.04 -7.10
C ALA A 401 -20.34 8.46 -5.75
N PRO A 402 -20.67 9.30 -4.76
CA PRO A 402 -21.32 8.84 -3.54
C PRO A 402 -22.66 8.18 -3.87
N THR A 403 -22.90 6.99 -3.32
CA THR A 403 -24.17 6.26 -3.50
C THR A 403 -25.19 6.57 -2.40
N GLY A 404 -24.83 7.38 -1.41
CA GLY A 404 -25.67 7.67 -0.23
C GLY A 404 -25.71 6.55 0.81
N GLN A 405 -25.00 5.45 0.59
CA GLN A 405 -24.86 4.33 1.53
C GLN A 405 -23.41 4.19 2.00
N ASP A 406 -23.21 3.87 3.27
CA ASP A 406 -21.89 3.49 3.80
C ASP A 406 -21.47 2.15 3.18
N MET A 407 -20.67 2.21 2.12
CA MET A 407 -20.15 1.01 1.47
C MET A 407 -19.10 0.35 2.37
N VAL A 408 -19.38 -0.89 2.75
CA VAL A 408 -18.40 -1.80 3.35
C VAL A 408 -17.26 -2.00 2.37
N LYS A 409 -16.04 -1.73 2.79
CA LYS A 409 -14.84 -1.86 1.96
C LYS A 409 -14.36 -3.31 1.97
N GLN A 410 -15.11 -4.16 1.26
CA GLN A 410 -14.86 -5.60 1.20
C GLN A 410 -13.53 -5.93 0.54
N GLY A 411 -13.07 -5.08 -0.39
CA GLY A 411 -11.83 -5.27 -1.13
C GLY A 411 -12.01 -6.26 -2.29
N ASP A 412 -10.90 -6.87 -2.70
CA ASP A 412 -10.81 -7.84 -3.79
C ASP A 412 -11.03 -9.30 -3.33
N GLY A 413 -11.40 -9.51 -2.06
CA GLY A 413 -11.50 -10.84 -1.45
C GLY A 413 -10.19 -11.36 -0.83
N SER A 414 -9.08 -10.61 -0.89
CA SER A 414 -7.79 -11.01 -0.31
C SER A 414 -7.69 -10.81 1.22
N ARG A 415 -8.74 -10.29 1.87
CA ARG A 415 -8.73 -9.98 3.31
C ARG A 415 -9.26 -11.14 4.13
N GLY A 416 -8.46 -11.59 5.09
CA GLY A 416 -8.83 -12.61 6.06
C GLY A 416 -9.12 -12.06 7.47
N GLY A 417 -9.74 -12.90 8.30
CA GLY A 417 -10.02 -12.65 9.72
C GLY A 417 -11.15 -11.65 10.01
N PRO A 418 -11.25 -11.12 11.25
CA PRO A 418 -12.42 -10.36 11.72
C PRO A 418 -12.68 -9.06 10.94
N PRO A 419 -13.95 -8.58 10.94
CA PRO A 419 -14.36 -7.30 10.34
C PRO A 419 -13.60 -6.08 10.87
N LEU A 420 -13.71 -4.96 10.15
CA LEU A 420 -13.08 -3.68 10.51
C LEU A 420 -13.51 -3.29 11.93
N ARG A 421 -12.53 -3.10 12.83
CA ARG A 421 -12.79 -2.66 14.20
C ARG A 421 -12.53 -1.18 14.35
N LYS A 422 -13.43 -0.46 15.02
CA LYS A 422 -13.19 0.92 15.41
C LYS A 422 -12.45 0.96 16.75
N LEU A 423 -11.37 1.72 16.82
CA LEU A 423 -10.62 1.92 18.06
C LEU A 423 -11.45 2.73 19.04
N THR A 424 -11.37 2.35 20.32
CA THR A 424 -11.88 3.21 21.39
C THR A 424 -11.02 4.46 21.50
N ARG A 425 -11.56 5.53 22.12
CA ARG A 425 -10.79 6.76 22.38
C ARG A 425 -9.51 6.48 23.17
N ALA A 426 -9.57 5.57 24.14
CA ALA A 426 -8.42 5.19 24.96
C ALA A 426 -7.35 4.47 24.12
N GLU A 427 -7.73 3.55 23.23
CA GLU A 427 -6.79 2.89 22.33
C GLU A 427 -6.19 3.86 21.31
N GLN A 428 -7.01 4.71 20.71
CA GLN A 428 -6.55 5.71 19.74
C GLN A 428 -5.63 6.76 20.38
N SER A 429 -5.77 7.08 21.67
CA SER A 429 -4.86 8.00 22.36
C SER A 429 -3.44 7.44 22.57
N LYS A 430 -3.27 6.12 22.43
CA LYS A 430 -1.96 5.43 22.51
C LYS A 430 -1.29 5.28 21.15
N LEU A 431 -2.04 5.48 20.05
CA LEU A 431 -1.49 5.75 18.72
C LEU A 431 -0.96 7.18 18.68
#